data_AF-A0A250J6I0-F1
#
_entry.id   AF-A0A250J6I0-F1
#
_cell.length_a   1.000
_cell.length_b   1.000
_cell.length_c   1.000
_cell.angle_alpha   90.00
_cell.angle_beta   90.00
_cell.angle_gamma   90.00
#
_symmetry.space_group_name_H-M   'P 1'
#
loop_
_entity.id
_entity.type
_entity.pdbx_description
1 polymer ?
#
loop_
_entity_poly.entity_id
_entity_poly.type
_entity_poly.pdbx_seq_one_letter_code
_entity_poly.pdbx_strand_id
1 'polypeptide(L)'
;MKLFETLLQESSLHDHAGSASNRAALKAKLTPSDTVKQVAEDLKVSEGEDLRFDGGLVVKGNLVIEDQGRLLVAGDLVVEGNIIHEGFDYSLLFVGGSLAADNLLFHGELVVLGGFTLKGVAWTYYSDYSTYADTLSARLVVADDREDAIGKVSADHHLVGHSSQIGPKLRELLEKGLVDEEGKWSYTTLANKLLKKEALLP
;
A
#
# COMPACT_ATOMS: atom_id res chain seq x y z
N MET A 1 -1.78 21.97 -2.20
CA MET A 1 -0.40 22.26 -1.74
C MET A 1 0.63 22.09 -2.87
N LYS A 2 1.57 23.05 -3.10
CA LYS A 2 2.59 23.01 -4.19
C LYS A 2 3.46 21.74 -4.20
N LEU A 3 3.72 21.15 -3.04
CA LEU A 3 4.50 19.93 -2.92
C LEU A 3 3.86 18.74 -3.65
N PHE A 4 2.55 18.53 -3.56
CA PHE A 4 1.88 17.44 -4.28
C PHE A 4 1.95 17.61 -5.79
N GLU A 5 1.86 18.84 -6.29
CA GLU A 5 2.07 19.11 -7.71
C GLU A 5 3.46 18.69 -8.15
N THR A 6 4.50 18.97 -7.35
CA THR A 6 5.86 18.53 -7.62
C THR A 6 5.98 17.01 -7.61
N LEU A 7 5.50 16.33 -6.55
CA LEU A 7 5.60 14.87 -6.43
C LEU A 7 4.89 14.15 -7.60
N LEU A 8 3.80 14.70 -8.11
CA LEU A 8 3.06 14.14 -9.24
C LEU A 8 3.73 14.32 -10.61
N GLN A 9 4.77 15.16 -10.71
CA GLN A 9 5.60 15.25 -11.91
C GLN A 9 6.76 14.24 -11.90
N GLU A 10 7.04 13.62 -10.77
CA GLU A 10 8.10 12.63 -10.64
C GLU A 10 7.65 11.29 -11.23
N SER A 11 8.55 10.59 -11.90
CA SER A 11 8.32 9.22 -12.38
C SER A 11 8.44 8.17 -11.28
N SER A 12 9.09 8.54 -10.16
CA SER A 12 9.20 7.76 -8.94
C SER A 12 9.59 8.69 -7.78
N LEU A 13 9.16 8.36 -6.58
CA LEU A 13 9.49 9.05 -5.34
C LEU A 13 10.73 8.46 -4.63
N HIS A 14 11.49 7.56 -5.25
CA HIS A 14 12.69 6.96 -4.67
C HIS A 14 13.68 8.01 -4.12
N ASP A 15 14.01 9.03 -4.91
CA ASP A 15 14.96 10.06 -4.48
C ASP A 15 14.40 10.92 -3.33
N HIS A 16 13.09 10.93 -3.14
CA HIS A 16 12.39 11.67 -2.08
C HIS A 16 12.05 10.83 -0.84
N ALA A 17 11.98 9.50 -0.95
CA ALA A 17 11.49 8.62 0.12
C ALA A 17 12.30 7.32 0.33
N GLY A 18 13.30 7.07 -0.52
CA GLY A 18 14.12 5.84 -0.54
C GLY A 18 14.96 5.59 0.71
N SER A 19 15.21 6.63 1.50
CA SER A 19 15.91 6.53 2.77
C SER A 19 15.12 7.19 3.89
N ALA A 20 15.38 6.78 5.13
CA ALA A 20 14.77 7.39 6.31
C ALA A 20 15.04 8.91 6.39
N SER A 21 16.23 9.36 6.01
CA SER A 21 16.55 10.79 5.95
C SER A 21 15.75 11.53 4.88
N ASN A 22 15.55 10.92 3.71
CA ASN A 22 14.75 11.53 2.64
C ASN A 22 13.28 11.64 3.06
N ARG A 23 12.72 10.58 3.66
CA ARG A 23 11.36 10.60 4.22
C ARG A 23 11.20 11.66 5.30
N ALA A 24 12.13 11.77 6.24
CA ALA A 24 12.10 12.80 7.27
C ALA A 24 12.15 14.21 6.66
N ALA A 25 13.00 14.43 5.65
CA ALA A 25 13.10 15.70 4.95
C ALA A 25 11.83 16.03 4.15
N LEU A 26 11.19 15.03 3.53
CA LEU A 26 9.92 15.20 2.83
C LEU A 26 8.79 15.51 3.81
N LYS A 27 8.73 14.80 4.94
CA LYS A 27 7.76 15.02 6.01
C LYS A 27 7.84 16.43 6.58
N ALA A 28 9.05 16.96 6.77
CA ALA A 28 9.27 18.32 7.26
C ALA A 28 8.77 19.42 6.29
N LYS A 29 8.58 19.09 5.00
CA LYS A 29 8.01 20.00 3.98
C LYS A 29 6.48 19.92 3.93
N LEU A 30 5.86 18.91 4.54
CA LEU A 30 4.41 18.79 4.59
C LEU A 30 3.85 19.65 5.71
N THR A 31 2.78 20.37 5.39
CA THR A 31 1.97 21.11 6.36
C THR A 31 0.52 20.68 6.20
N PRO A 32 0.13 19.52 6.76
CA PRO A 32 -1.24 19.03 6.64
C PRO A 32 -2.20 20.02 7.29
N SER A 33 -3.35 20.24 6.64
CA SER A 33 -4.47 20.94 7.26
C SER A 33 -5.07 20.10 8.38
N ASP A 34 -5.70 20.73 9.37
CA ASP A 34 -6.41 20.05 10.45
C ASP A 34 -7.73 19.39 9.98
N THR A 35 -8.04 19.44 8.69
CA THR A 35 -9.26 18.84 8.14
C THR A 35 -9.10 17.34 7.96
N VAL A 36 -10.16 16.58 8.26
CA VAL A 36 -10.22 15.14 7.99
C VAL A 36 -11.44 14.87 7.12
N LYS A 37 -11.21 14.46 5.88
CA LYS A 37 -12.29 14.04 4.98
C LYS A 37 -12.78 12.66 5.37
N GLN A 38 -14.09 12.49 5.41
CA GLN A 38 -14.74 11.19 5.60
C GLN A 38 -15.41 10.78 4.29
N VAL A 39 -15.19 9.54 3.86
CA VAL A 39 -15.90 8.85 2.77
C VAL A 39 -16.66 7.69 3.39
N ALA A 40 -17.99 7.74 3.32
CA ALA A 40 -18.88 6.82 4.04
C ALA A 40 -18.95 5.41 3.42
N GLU A 41 -18.44 5.26 2.20
CA GLU A 41 -18.48 4.03 1.41
C GLU A 41 -17.08 3.72 0.85
N ASP A 42 -17.01 2.83 -0.15
CA ASP A 42 -15.77 2.55 -0.86
C ASP A 42 -15.30 3.82 -1.61
N LEU A 43 -13.99 4.08 -1.59
CA LEU A 43 -13.36 5.11 -2.42
C LEU A 43 -12.67 4.45 -3.59
N LYS A 44 -13.01 4.89 -4.81
CA LYS A 44 -12.32 4.49 -6.03
C LYS A 44 -11.55 5.68 -6.59
N VAL A 45 -10.28 5.46 -6.90
CA VAL A 45 -9.46 6.33 -7.76
C VAL A 45 -9.46 5.70 -9.13
N SER A 46 -10.05 6.40 -10.10
CA SER A 46 -10.20 5.88 -11.46
C SER A 46 -8.87 5.88 -12.20
N GLU A 47 -8.83 5.16 -13.32
CA GLU A 47 -7.65 5.12 -14.17
C GLU A 47 -7.15 6.54 -14.55
N GLY A 48 -5.87 6.82 -14.31
CA GLY A 48 -5.24 8.11 -14.58
C GLY A 48 -5.70 9.29 -13.70
N GLU A 49 -6.53 9.05 -12.68
CA GLU A 49 -7.06 10.10 -11.80
C GLU A 49 -6.06 10.47 -10.69
N ASP A 50 -5.91 11.78 -10.44
CA ASP A 50 -5.20 12.32 -9.29
C ASP A 50 -6.18 12.79 -8.21
N LEU A 51 -6.27 12.06 -7.10
CA LEU A 51 -6.98 12.51 -5.91
C LEU A 51 -6.02 13.04 -4.85
N ARG A 52 -6.38 14.18 -4.25
CA ARG A 52 -5.52 14.88 -3.29
C ARG A 52 -6.33 15.34 -2.09
N PHE A 53 -5.78 15.13 -0.90
CA PHE A 53 -6.33 15.61 0.36
C PHE A 53 -5.25 16.35 1.15
N ASP A 54 -5.44 17.66 1.35
CA ASP A 54 -4.48 18.51 2.08
C ASP A 54 -4.47 18.22 3.59
N GLY A 55 -5.40 17.42 4.12
CA GLY A 55 -5.45 16.96 5.52
C GLY A 55 -5.46 15.43 5.61
N GLY A 56 -6.19 14.89 6.59
CA GLY A 56 -6.41 13.45 6.74
C GLY A 56 -7.56 12.91 5.88
N LEU A 57 -7.58 11.59 5.65
CA LEU A 57 -8.65 10.88 4.95
C LEU A 57 -9.06 9.64 5.72
N VAL A 58 -10.37 9.46 5.89
CA VAL A 58 -10.97 8.23 6.42
C VAL A 58 -11.95 7.67 5.39
N VAL A 59 -11.74 6.42 4.99
CA VAL A 59 -12.61 5.65 4.08
C VAL A 59 -13.26 4.53 4.90
N LYS A 60 -14.59 4.51 4.99
CA LYS A 60 -15.33 3.47 5.73
C LYS A 60 -15.42 2.15 4.97
N GLY A 61 -15.24 2.20 3.66
CA GLY A 61 -15.19 1.04 2.78
C GLY A 61 -13.78 0.58 2.43
N ASN A 62 -13.66 -0.06 1.27
CA ASN A 62 -12.40 -0.33 0.60
C ASN A 62 -11.87 0.94 -0.08
N LEU A 63 -10.55 1.00 -0.26
CA LEU A 63 -9.89 1.93 -1.16
C LEU A 63 -9.38 1.16 -2.38
N VAL A 64 -9.90 1.47 -3.56
CA VAL A 64 -9.49 0.86 -4.82
C VAL A 64 -8.79 1.92 -5.68
N ILE A 65 -7.58 1.61 -6.14
CA ILE A 65 -6.83 2.45 -7.06
C ILE A 65 -6.66 1.66 -8.36
N GLU A 66 -7.20 2.19 -9.45
CA GLU A 66 -7.00 1.62 -10.79
C GLU A 66 -5.64 2.03 -11.38
N ASP A 67 -5.26 1.42 -12.50
CA ASP A 67 -4.02 1.72 -13.22
C ASP A 67 -3.82 3.24 -13.42
N GLN A 68 -2.61 3.73 -13.21
CA GLN A 68 -2.27 5.16 -13.34
C GLN A 68 -3.00 6.08 -12.34
N GLY A 69 -3.82 5.53 -11.45
CA GLY A 69 -4.48 6.27 -10.39
C GLY A 69 -3.49 6.67 -9.29
N ARG A 70 -3.62 7.89 -8.79
CA ARG A 70 -2.70 8.46 -7.80
C ARG A 70 -3.47 9.13 -6.67
N LEU A 71 -3.28 8.64 -5.44
CA LEU A 71 -3.86 9.20 -4.23
C LEU A 71 -2.78 9.81 -3.35
N LEU A 72 -2.93 11.09 -3.02
CA LEU A 72 -2.03 11.82 -2.12
C LEU A 72 -2.81 12.37 -0.93
N VAL A 73 -2.47 11.91 0.27
CA VAL A 73 -3.05 12.35 1.54
C VAL A 73 -1.94 13.00 2.38
N ALA A 74 -2.10 14.27 2.77
CA ALA A 74 -1.05 14.99 3.48
C ALA A 74 -0.94 14.57 4.94
N GLY A 75 -2.07 14.24 5.56
CA GLY A 75 -2.16 13.72 6.92
C GLY A 75 -2.24 12.19 6.96
N ASP A 76 -2.95 11.68 7.96
CA ASP A 76 -3.17 10.25 8.15
C ASP A 76 -4.23 9.71 7.17
N LEU A 77 -4.07 8.45 6.76
CA LEU A 77 -5.04 7.69 5.99
C LEU A 77 -5.54 6.51 6.82
N VAL A 78 -6.85 6.44 7.05
CA VAL A 78 -7.51 5.29 7.66
C VAL A 78 -8.50 4.70 6.66
N VAL A 79 -8.34 3.42 6.33
CA VAL A 79 -9.28 2.66 5.52
C VAL A 79 -9.85 1.56 6.41
N GLU A 80 -11.16 1.57 6.69
CA GLU A 80 -11.77 0.55 7.56
C GLU A 80 -11.97 -0.80 6.85
N GLY A 81 -11.73 -0.85 5.53
CA GLY A 81 -11.61 -2.06 4.74
C GLY A 81 -10.19 -2.26 4.19
N ASN A 82 -10.12 -2.71 2.94
CA ASN A 82 -8.87 -3.09 2.28
C ASN A 82 -8.38 -2.00 1.32
N ILE A 83 -7.07 -1.91 1.12
CA ILE A 83 -6.44 -1.11 0.07
C ILE A 83 -6.04 -2.04 -1.07
N ILE A 84 -6.51 -1.74 -2.28
CA ILE A 84 -6.44 -2.65 -3.41
C ILE A 84 -5.98 -1.89 -4.66
N HIS A 85 -4.86 -2.34 -5.22
CA HIS A 85 -4.41 -2.04 -6.55
C HIS A 85 -3.68 -3.27 -7.09
N GLU A 86 -4.23 -3.87 -8.14
CA GLU A 86 -3.69 -5.08 -8.77
C GLU A 86 -3.16 -4.84 -10.18
N GLY A 87 -3.15 -3.58 -10.61
CA GLY A 87 -2.68 -3.16 -11.91
C GLY A 87 -1.17 -3.37 -12.09
N PHE A 88 -0.68 -3.07 -13.28
CA PHE A 88 0.76 -3.15 -13.60
C PHE A 88 1.34 -1.82 -14.03
N ASP A 89 0.49 -0.82 -14.29
CA ASP A 89 0.92 0.53 -14.62
C ASP A 89 1.24 1.33 -13.35
N TYR A 90 2.10 2.34 -13.48
CA TYR A 90 2.50 3.18 -12.35
C TYR A 90 1.29 3.80 -11.65
N SER A 91 1.00 3.34 -10.44
CA SER A 91 0.02 3.92 -9.55
C SER A 91 0.70 4.35 -8.26
N LEU A 92 0.18 5.40 -7.62
CA LEU A 92 0.81 5.99 -6.44
C LEU A 92 -0.18 6.05 -5.27
N LEU A 93 0.25 5.55 -4.12
CA LEU A 93 -0.38 5.85 -2.84
C LEU A 93 0.62 6.57 -1.95
N PHE A 94 0.39 7.87 -1.72
CA PHE A 94 1.20 8.71 -0.87
C PHE A 94 0.43 9.13 0.38
N VAL A 95 1.02 8.89 1.56
CA VAL A 95 0.48 9.28 2.87
C VAL A 95 1.57 10.01 3.66
N GLY A 96 1.32 11.28 3.96
CA GLY A 96 2.24 12.12 4.72
C GLY A 96 2.26 11.83 6.23
N GLY A 97 1.17 11.24 6.74
CA GLY A 97 1.05 10.73 8.10
C GLY A 97 1.19 9.20 8.18
N SER A 98 0.39 8.59 9.04
CA SER A 98 0.30 7.14 9.22
C SER A 98 -0.81 6.54 8.35
N LEU A 99 -0.63 5.27 7.97
CA LEU A 99 -1.63 4.50 7.23
C LEU A 99 -2.18 3.37 8.11
N ALA A 100 -3.50 3.22 8.16
CA ALA A 100 -4.15 2.07 8.79
C ALA A 100 -5.18 1.44 7.85
N ALA A 101 -5.16 0.11 7.72
CA ALA A 101 -6.15 -0.64 6.96
C ALA A 101 -6.32 -2.09 7.47
N ASP A 102 -7.30 -2.83 6.95
CA ASP A 102 -7.44 -4.26 7.24
C ASP A 102 -6.34 -5.06 6.52
N ASN A 103 -6.25 -4.91 5.20
CA ASN A 103 -5.22 -5.50 4.36
C ASN A 103 -4.79 -4.50 3.28
N LEU A 104 -3.63 -4.76 2.70
CA LEU A 104 -3.10 -4.04 1.55
C LEU A 104 -2.64 -5.05 0.49
N LEU A 105 -3.13 -4.89 -0.73
CA LEU A 105 -2.59 -5.49 -1.94
C LEU A 105 -2.32 -4.33 -2.90
N PHE A 106 -1.06 -3.99 -3.13
CA PHE A 106 -0.72 -2.78 -3.89
C PHE A 106 0.45 -3.00 -4.84
N HIS A 107 0.15 -2.93 -6.13
CA HIS A 107 1.11 -3.09 -7.23
C HIS A 107 1.58 -1.75 -7.80
N GLY A 108 2.10 -0.89 -6.95
CA GLY A 108 2.53 0.45 -7.36
C GLY A 108 3.49 1.04 -6.35
N GLU A 109 3.78 2.32 -6.50
CA GLU A 109 4.64 3.02 -5.56
C GLU A 109 3.84 3.42 -4.32
N LEU A 110 4.32 3.00 -3.14
CA LEU A 110 3.67 3.26 -1.86
C LEU A 110 4.61 4.06 -0.97
N VAL A 111 4.21 5.27 -0.57
CA VAL A 111 4.98 6.12 0.34
C VAL A 111 4.16 6.42 1.57
N VAL A 112 4.65 6.02 2.75
CA VAL A 112 4.07 6.39 4.04
C VAL A 112 5.15 7.02 4.90
N LEU A 113 5.03 8.32 5.19
CA LEU A 113 6.04 9.07 5.95
C LEU A 113 5.88 8.96 7.48
N GLY A 114 4.83 8.28 7.92
CA GLY A 114 4.69 7.75 9.27
C GLY A 114 4.95 6.24 9.31
N GLY A 115 4.14 5.54 10.09
CA GLY A 115 4.08 4.09 10.09
C GLY A 115 2.82 3.59 9.39
N PHE A 116 2.86 2.34 8.95
CA PHE A 116 1.69 1.66 8.41
C PHE A 116 1.36 0.44 9.27
N THR A 117 0.08 0.34 9.64
CA THR A 117 -0.47 -0.70 10.52
C THR A 117 -1.62 -1.39 9.81
N LEU A 118 -1.43 -2.67 9.51
CA LEU A 118 -2.42 -3.53 8.85
C LEU A 118 -2.84 -4.63 9.80
N LYS A 119 -4.13 -4.98 9.79
CA LYS A 119 -4.65 -6.06 10.67
C LYS A 119 -4.27 -7.44 10.16
N GLY A 120 -4.18 -7.62 8.84
CA GLY A 120 -3.90 -8.89 8.18
C GLY A 120 -2.63 -8.82 7.35
N VAL A 121 -2.80 -8.68 6.04
CA VAL A 121 -1.72 -8.84 5.05
C VAL A 121 -1.25 -7.49 4.53
N ALA A 122 0.06 -7.30 4.44
CA ALA A 122 0.73 -6.31 3.60
C ALA A 122 1.32 -7.05 2.39
N TRP A 123 0.72 -6.89 1.22
CA TRP A 123 1.23 -7.46 -0.02
C TRP A 123 1.67 -6.35 -0.95
N THR A 124 2.98 -6.17 -0.99
CA THR A 124 3.67 -5.21 -1.83
C THR A 124 4.33 -5.98 -2.96
N TYR A 125 4.31 -5.41 -4.15
CA TYR A 125 4.87 -6.02 -5.34
C TYR A 125 5.95 -5.12 -5.91
N TYR A 126 7.11 -5.71 -6.23
CA TYR A 126 8.20 -4.97 -6.86
C TYR A 126 8.40 -5.37 -8.33
N SER A 127 8.16 -4.42 -9.23
CA SER A 127 8.99 -4.16 -10.41
C SER A 127 9.62 -2.77 -10.21
N ASP A 128 9.69 -1.82 -11.14
CA ASP A 128 10.30 -0.49 -10.92
C ASP A 128 9.68 0.41 -9.80
N TYR A 129 8.83 -0.12 -8.91
CA TYR A 129 8.05 0.59 -7.89
C TYR A 129 8.29 0.04 -6.49
N SER A 130 8.79 0.86 -5.56
CA SER A 130 9.10 0.42 -4.18
C SER A 130 8.10 0.90 -3.13
N THR A 131 8.04 0.18 -2.01
CA THR A 131 7.37 0.65 -0.79
C THR A 131 8.35 1.36 0.13
N TYR A 132 7.95 2.52 0.64
CA TYR A 132 8.78 3.39 1.47
C TYR A 132 8.06 3.76 2.76
N ALA A 133 8.65 3.38 3.89
CA ALA A 133 8.12 3.75 5.21
C ALA A 133 9.13 3.51 6.32
N ASP A 134 8.91 4.13 7.48
CA ASP A 134 9.78 3.90 8.63
C ASP A 134 9.43 2.59 9.35
N THR A 135 8.14 2.25 9.47
CA THR A 135 7.70 1.04 10.16
C THR A 135 6.48 0.39 9.51
N LEU A 136 6.53 -0.94 9.32
CA LEU A 136 5.41 -1.80 8.93
C LEU A 136 4.99 -2.67 10.12
N SER A 137 3.70 -2.69 10.47
CA SER A 137 3.11 -3.76 11.30
C SER A 137 1.98 -4.48 10.55
N ALA A 138 2.04 -5.80 10.44
CA ALA A 138 1.02 -6.66 9.83
C ALA A 138 1.14 -8.10 10.37
N ARG A 139 0.18 -8.99 10.15
CA ARG A 139 0.36 -10.43 10.46
C ARG A 139 1.29 -11.09 9.45
N LEU A 140 1.05 -10.84 8.16
CA LEU A 140 1.86 -11.33 7.05
C LEU A 140 2.34 -10.15 6.21
N VAL A 141 3.63 -10.12 5.91
CA VAL A 141 4.23 -9.24 4.91
C VAL A 141 4.75 -10.08 3.76
N VAL A 142 4.35 -9.71 2.56
CA VAL A 142 4.82 -10.30 1.32
C VAL A 142 5.40 -9.17 0.48
N ALA A 143 6.72 -9.19 0.31
CA ALA A 143 7.43 -8.35 -0.65
C ALA A 143 7.85 -9.27 -1.81
N ASP A 144 7.00 -9.35 -2.84
CA ASP A 144 7.25 -10.20 -3.99
C ASP A 144 8.33 -9.58 -4.90
N ASP A 145 9.19 -10.43 -5.45
CA ASP A 145 10.42 -10.13 -6.19
C ASP A 145 11.58 -9.54 -5.37
N ARG A 146 11.39 -8.41 -4.67
CA ARG A 146 12.48 -7.71 -3.95
C ARG A 146 12.08 -7.14 -2.59
N GLU A 147 13.07 -6.74 -1.82
CA GLU A 147 12.89 -6.13 -0.50
C GLU A 147 12.39 -4.69 -0.60
N ASP A 148 11.43 -4.35 0.25
CA ASP A 148 10.92 -2.99 0.41
C ASP A 148 11.89 -2.08 1.18
N ALA A 149 11.86 -0.77 0.92
CA ALA A 149 12.66 0.22 1.62
C ALA A 149 12.03 0.64 2.97
N ILE A 150 11.76 -0.35 3.82
CA ILE A 150 11.12 -0.19 5.13
C ILE A 150 12.18 -0.24 6.25
N GLY A 151 12.15 0.73 7.15
CA GLY A 151 13.12 0.79 8.26
C GLY A 151 12.99 -0.37 9.25
N LYS A 152 11.76 -0.73 9.64
CA LYS A 152 11.47 -1.86 10.53
C LYS A 152 10.17 -2.56 10.14
N VAL A 153 10.22 -3.88 9.99
CA VAL A 153 9.05 -4.74 9.80
C VAL A 153 8.74 -5.51 11.08
N SER A 154 7.48 -5.49 11.50
CA SER A 154 6.94 -6.26 12.62
C SER A 154 5.80 -7.14 12.11
N ALA A 155 6.08 -8.43 11.93
CA ALA A 155 5.09 -9.39 11.44
C ALA A 155 5.33 -10.80 11.98
N ASP A 156 4.26 -11.60 12.03
CA ASP A 156 4.36 -13.03 12.37
C ASP A 156 5.16 -13.76 11.28
N HIS A 157 4.93 -13.35 10.02
CA HIS A 157 5.63 -13.84 8.85
C HIS A 157 6.05 -12.69 7.94
N HIS A 158 7.30 -12.70 7.51
CA HIS A 158 7.84 -11.78 6.50
C HIS A 158 8.47 -12.59 5.39
N LEU A 159 7.85 -12.57 4.21
CA LEU A 159 8.28 -13.29 3.02
C LEU A 159 8.79 -12.28 2.01
N VAL A 160 10.05 -12.44 1.61
CA VAL A 160 10.72 -11.57 0.64
C VAL A 160 11.35 -12.43 -0.45
N GLY A 161 11.20 -12.01 -1.69
CA GLY A 161 11.90 -12.59 -2.83
C GLY A 161 10.96 -13.16 -3.88
N HIS A 162 11.56 -13.82 -4.87
CA HIS A 162 10.87 -14.26 -6.07
C HIS A 162 9.70 -15.22 -5.75
N SER A 163 8.62 -15.12 -6.52
CA SER A 163 7.39 -15.91 -6.38
C SER A 163 7.60 -17.41 -6.14
N SER A 164 8.54 -18.04 -6.85
CA SER A 164 8.87 -19.47 -6.68
C SER A 164 9.43 -19.83 -5.29
N GLN A 165 9.99 -18.87 -4.57
CA GLN A 165 10.55 -19.05 -3.23
C GLN A 165 9.49 -18.81 -2.14
N ILE A 166 8.62 -17.82 -2.34
CA ILE A 166 7.60 -17.45 -1.36
C ILE A 166 6.32 -18.28 -1.50
N GLY A 167 5.99 -18.73 -2.71
CA GLY A 167 4.78 -19.48 -3.06
C GLY A 167 4.48 -20.69 -2.17
N PRO A 168 5.43 -21.63 -1.94
CA PRO A 168 5.21 -22.75 -1.05
C PRO A 168 4.83 -22.35 0.38
N LYS A 169 5.45 -21.28 0.92
CA LYS A 169 5.12 -20.76 2.25
C LYS A 169 3.76 -20.07 2.25
N LEU A 170 3.45 -19.30 1.21
CA LEU A 170 2.13 -18.65 1.07
C LEU A 170 1.00 -19.68 1.08
N ARG A 171 1.18 -20.85 0.46
CA ARG A 171 0.20 -21.94 0.48
C ARG A 171 -0.13 -22.45 1.89
N GLU A 172 0.85 -22.40 2.81
CA GLU A 172 0.66 -22.81 4.21
C GLU A 172 -0.01 -21.73 5.05
N LEU A 173 0.21 -20.46 4.71
CA LEU A 173 -0.22 -19.30 5.50
C LEU A 173 -1.59 -18.74 5.07
N LEU A 174 -1.94 -18.85 3.79
CA LEU A 174 -3.17 -18.30 3.25
C LEU A 174 -4.32 -19.30 3.33
N GLU A 175 -5.54 -18.77 3.25
CA GLU A 175 -6.76 -19.56 3.11
C GLU A 175 -6.70 -20.54 1.94
N LYS A 176 -7.33 -21.72 2.13
CA LYS A 176 -7.24 -22.81 1.15
C LYS A 176 -7.78 -22.38 -0.21
N GLY A 177 -7.04 -22.73 -1.26
CA GLY A 177 -7.40 -22.45 -2.65
C GLY A 177 -6.94 -21.08 -3.16
N LEU A 178 -6.26 -20.28 -2.33
CA LEU A 178 -5.63 -19.02 -2.78
C LEU A 178 -4.28 -19.21 -3.46
N VAL A 179 -3.60 -20.30 -3.13
CA VAL A 179 -2.34 -20.73 -3.74
C VAL A 179 -2.53 -22.16 -4.22
N ASP A 180 -2.15 -22.41 -5.48
CA ASP A 180 -2.27 -23.73 -6.09
C ASP A 180 -1.19 -24.72 -5.60
N GLU A 181 -1.22 -25.93 -6.14
CA GLU A 181 -0.28 -26.97 -5.72
C GLU A 181 1.18 -26.69 -6.10
N GLU A 182 1.39 -25.85 -7.11
CA GLU A 182 2.70 -25.42 -7.59
C GLU A 182 3.22 -24.18 -6.84
N GLY A 183 2.45 -23.63 -5.91
CA GLY A 183 2.81 -22.42 -5.16
C GLY A 183 2.50 -21.13 -5.90
N LYS A 184 1.67 -21.15 -6.94
CA LYS A 184 1.27 -19.95 -7.69
C LYS A 184 -0.06 -19.41 -7.17
N TRP A 185 -0.23 -18.11 -7.29
CA TRP A 185 -1.47 -17.41 -6.93
C TRP A 185 -1.91 -16.49 -8.06
N SER A 186 -3.12 -15.94 -7.93
CA SER A 186 -3.67 -14.95 -8.85
C SER A 186 -3.98 -13.67 -8.08
N TYR A 187 -3.34 -12.57 -8.49
CA TYR A 187 -3.60 -11.25 -7.94
C TYR A 187 -5.08 -10.86 -8.06
N THR A 188 -5.70 -11.13 -9.21
CA THR A 188 -7.15 -11.02 -9.43
C THR A 188 -7.99 -11.82 -8.46
N THR A 189 -7.55 -13.01 -8.08
CA THR A 189 -8.28 -13.80 -7.08
C THR A 189 -8.17 -13.15 -5.68
N LEU A 190 -6.97 -12.70 -5.30
CA LEU A 190 -6.73 -12.01 -4.03
C LEU A 190 -7.51 -10.69 -3.95
N ALA A 191 -7.43 -9.85 -4.97
CA ALA A 191 -8.14 -8.58 -5.07
C ALA A 191 -9.66 -8.79 -4.97
N ASN A 192 -10.22 -9.76 -5.70
CA ASN A 192 -11.64 -10.08 -5.64
C ASN A 192 -12.11 -10.53 -4.24
N LYS A 193 -11.27 -11.28 -3.51
CA LYS A 193 -11.57 -11.61 -2.10
C LYS A 193 -11.57 -10.37 -1.23
N LEU A 194 -10.54 -9.54 -1.34
CA LEU A 194 -10.42 -8.31 -0.56
C LEU A 194 -11.57 -7.34 -0.85
N LEU A 195 -12.00 -7.19 -2.11
CA LEU A 195 -13.18 -6.39 -2.48
C LEU A 195 -14.44 -6.85 -1.75
N LYS A 196 -14.61 -8.18 -1.63
CA LYS A 196 -15.72 -8.81 -0.88
C LYS A 196 -15.51 -8.86 0.63
N LYS A 197 -14.38 -8.32 1.13
CA LYS A 197 -13.96 -8.39 2.53
C LYS A 197 -13.84 -9.83 3.06
N GLU A 198 -13.51 -10.77 2.17
CA GLU A 198 -13.20 -12.13 2.54
C GLU A 198 -11.77 -12.21 3.10
N ALA A 199 -11.56 -13.10 4.07
CA ALA A 199 -10.25 -13.28 4.68
C ALA A 199 -9.25 -13.91 3.70
N LEU A 200 -7.99 -13.43 3.76
CA LEU A 200 -6.85 -14.06 3.10
C LEU A 200 -6.08 -15.01 4.03
N LEU A 201 -6.14 -14.75 5.34
CA LEU A 201 -5.52 -15.56 6.38
C LEU A 201 -6.61 -16.34 7.14
N PRO A 202 -6.32 -17.55 7.63
CA PRO A 202 -7.19 -18.29 8.55
C PRO A 202 -7.47 -17.57 9.88
#